data_AF-A0A8H7VK02-F1
#
_entry.id   AF-A0A8H7VK02-F1
#
_cell.length_a   1.000
_cell.length_b   1.000
_cell.length_c   1.000
_cell.angle_alpha   90.00
_cell.angle_beta   90.00
_cell.angle_gamma   90.00
#
_symmetry.space_group_name_H-M   'P 1'
#
loop_
_entity.id
_entity.type
_entity.pdbx_description
1 polymer ?
#
loop_
_entity_poly.entity_id
_entity_poly.type
_entity_poly.pdbx_seq_one_letter_code
_entity_poly.pdbx_strand_id
1 'polypeptide(L)'
;MQLYHMESRHPDERTTTTTPIENKPLQGISPLKRKESYESDLYQQKSVKRQQKEYDHEDIIITRNYARTFINADEELWQILSALEEKSRTPGVIPRLEPQFTNLNHKKKKSTVSAYLCSPYTDHIATGFMDLGWGCGYRNCQMLMTFLQRKQEAGDSILRQVTDISGLQLLLERAWKEGFDSQGAKQLNNRVYKTRKWIGTTEVYSMLVYLGIRCTILDFHRPSGPNNTHETLFDWIQSYFQNAVSKQKQQDENEEEGHSTNNKKDKIVHITQRPPLYLQHSGHSRTVIGIELLKDGKRNLIMFDPGRRMLRSYRSRTEPEDDMDESTLSSSCSQNGDSEEEEEEEEEDSDNKSQSRKISEQQEKKSTSFASRILSNWKPRTHLPSNLLRPFRVDAKAIAKNRQYQLLVLGEVKDERPEGGYLSWNDEKGYLLDENEREAMKIVTSTDAL
;
A
#
# COMPACT_ATOMS: atom_id res chain seq x y z
N MET A 1 62.36 -14.14 -41.32
CA MET A 1 62.66 -15.39 -42.06
C MET A 1 62.23 -16.58 -41.19
N GLN A 2 62.43 -17.81 -41.68
CA GLN A 2 62.09 -19.11 -41.08
C GLN A 2 62.12 -19.16 -39.53
N LEU A 3 61.16 -19.79 -38.84
CA LEU A 3 60.58 -21.15 -38.95
C LEU A 3 61.44 -22.26 -38.32
N TYR A 4 60.73 -23.30 -37.90
CA TYR A 4 61.14 -24.62 -37.39
C TYR A 4 61.58 -24.70 -35.91
N HIS A 5 61.30 -25.77 -35.17
CA HIS A 5 60.18 -26.75 -35.08
C HIS A 5 60.67 -27.91 -34.19
N MET A 6 59.75 -28.70 -33.63
CA MET A 6 59.90 -30.16 -33.41
C MET A 6 60.98 -30.65 -32.39
N GLU A 7 60.79 -31.75 -31.65
CA GLU A 7 59.58 -32.55 -31.43
C GLU A 7 59.64 -33.38 -30.12
N SER A 8 58.46 -33.78 -29.67
CA SER A 8 58.12 -35.06 -29.01
C SER A 8 59.23 -35.99 -28.48
N ARG A 9 59.04 -36.43 -27.22
CA ARG A 9 58.41 -37.74 -26.93
C ARG A 9 58.07 -37.92 -25.44
N HIS A 10 56.83 -38.37 -25.17
CA HIS A 10 56.52 -39.16 -23.98
C HIS A 10 56.95 -40.62 -24.20
N PRO A 11 57.13 -41.40 -23.12
CA PRO A 11 56.08 -42.37 -22.79
C PRO A 11 55.66 -42.36 -21.31
N ASP A 12 54.75 -43.27 -20.99
CA ASP A 12 54.19 -43.64 -19.67
C ASP A 12 55.28 -44.24 -18.71
N GLU A 13 55.05 -44.54 -17.43
CA GLU A 13 53.80 -44.92 -16.75
C GLU A 13 53.76 -44.51 -15.24
N ARG A 14 52.73 -44.97 -14.51
CA ARG A 14 52.23 -44.44 -13.23
C ARG A 14 53.10 -44.78 -12.01
N THR A 15 53.24 -43.81 -11.10
CA THR A 15 53.09 -44.09 -9.65
C THR A 15 52.68 -42.84 -8.87
N THR A 16 52.11 -43.03 -7.68
CA THR A 16 51.57 -41.98 -6.80
C THR A 16 52.64 -41.33 -5.92
N THR A 17 52.66 -39.99 -5.83
CA THR A 17 53.01 -39.27 -4.57
C THR A 17 52.62 -37.80 -4.60
N THR A 18 52.34 -37.23 -3.43
CA THR A 18 51.92 -35.84 -3.21
C THR A 18 53.09 -34.91 -2.91
N THR A 19 53.21 -33.79 -3.63
CA THR A 19 54.01 -32.59 -3.27
C THR A 19 53.36 -31.33 -3.89
N PRO A 20 53.75 -30.11 -3.52
CA PRO A 20 53.79 -29.60 -2.14
C PRO A 20 53.09 -28.22 -2.02
N ILE A 21 52.86 -27.75 -0.79
CA ILE A 21 52.80 -26.30 -0.51
C ILE A 21 53.97 -25.95 0.42
N GLU A 22 54.88 -25.13 -0.10
CA GLU A 22 56.14 -24.77 0.51
C GLU A 22 55.96 -23.64 1.55
N ASN A 23 55.67 -24.02 2.80
CA ASN A 23 55.58 -23.07 3.90
C ASN A 23 56.97 -22.54 4.29
N LYS A 24 57.28 -21.30 3.86
CA LYS A 24 58.45 -20.56 4.36
C LYS A 24 58.36 -20.38 5.89
N PRO A 25 59.44 -20.62 6.65
CA PRO A 25 59.38 -20.63 8.11
C PRO A 25 59.39 -19.21 8.69
N LEU A 26 58.24 -18.75 9.20
CA LEU A 26 58.19 -17.66 10.18
C LEU A 26 58.73 -18.16 11.52
N GLN A 27 59.95 -17.73 11.87
CA GLN A 27 60.57 -18.02 13.16
C GLN A 27 59.86 -17.29 14.32
N GLY A 28 59.92 -17.84 15.53
CA GLY A 28 59.79 -17.03 16.76
C GLY A 28 58.39 -16.85 17.39
N ILE A 29 57.47 -17.81 17.27
CA ILE A 29 56.24 -17.84 18.09
C ILE A 29 56.13 -19.15 18.85
N SER A 30 55.96 -19.09 20.18
CA SER A 30 55.89 -20.27 21.05
C SER A 30 54.56 -21.04 20.90
N PRO A 31 54.51 -22.36 21.20
CA PRO A 31 53.30 -23.16 21.05
C PRO A 31 52.09 -22.65 21.85
N LEU A 32 52.33 -21.96 22.98
CA LEU A 32 51.28 -21.36 23.82
C LEU A 32 50.51 -20.26 23.07
N LYS A 33 51.21 -19.29 22.46
CA LYS A 33 50.57 -18.20 21.70
C LYS A 33 49.72 -18.67 20.52
N ARG A 34 50.04 -19.84 19.95
CA ARG A 34 49.22 -20.44 18.88
C ARG A 34 47.90 -21.02 19.42
N LYS A 35 47.87 -21.55 20.66
CA LYS A 35 46.60 -21.93 21.30
C LYS A 35 45.75 -20.71 21.64
N GLU A 36 46.35 -19.69 22.25
CA GLU A 36 45.66 -18.46 22.65
C GLU A 36 44.89 -17.81 21.48
N SER A 37 45.54 -17.70 20.31
CA SER A 37 44.88 -17.20 19.07
C SER A 37 43.66 -18.05 18.70
N TYR A 38 43.83 -19.36 18.51
CA TYR A 38 42.75 -20.26 18.11
C TYR A 38 41.60 -20.33 19.14
N GLU A 39 41.91 -20.25 20.44
CA GLU A 39 40.89 -20.20 21.49
C GLU A 39 40.15 -18.86 21.49
N SER A 40 40.83 -17.74 21.21
CA SER A 40 40.20 -16.42 21.06
C SER A 40 39.28 -16.32 19.84
N ASP A 41 39.69 -16.86 18.69
CA ASP A 41 38.88 -16.92 17.47
C ASP A 41 37.63 -17.79 17.70
N LEU A 42 37.79 -18.92 18.41
CA LEU A 42 36.66 -19.78 18.78
C LEU A 42 35.72 -19.10 19.79
N TYR A 43 36.26 -18.26 20.69
CA TYR A 43 35.46 -17.48 21.63
C TYR A 43 34.67 -16.38 20.92
N GLN A 44 35.29 -15.66 19.97
CA GLN A 44 34.61 -14.65 19.16
C GLN A 44 33.53 -15.27 18.29
N GLN A 45 33.80 -16.38 17.58
CA GLN A 45 32.78 -17.09 16.81
C GLN A 45 31.64 -17.64 17.68
N LYS A 46 31.91 -18.06 18.92
CA LYS A 46 30.88 -18.44 19.89
C LYS A 46 30.10 -17.24 20.41
N SER A 47 30.73 -16.10 20.65
CA SER A 47 30.06 -14.87 21.10
C SER A 47 29.16 -14.29 20.02
N VAL A 48 29.60 -14.24 18.76
CA VAL A 48 28.78 -13.81 17.62
C VAL A 48 27.63 -14.79 17.39
N LYS A 49 27.86 -16.12 17.42
CA LYS A 49 26.76 -17.10 17.32
C LYS A 49 25.82 -17.10 18.52
N ARG A 50 26.27 -16.63 19.69
CA ARG A 50 25.42 -16.42 20.86
C ARG A 50 24.60 -15.15 20.69
N GLN A 51 25.21 -14.01 20.37
CA GLN A 51 24.54 -12.74 20.11
C GLN A 51 23.52 -12.86 18.99
N GLN A 52 23.85 -13.54 17.89
CA GLN A 52 22.90 -13.86 16.81
C GLN A 52 21.71 -14.64 17.36
N LYS A 53 21.93 -15.70 18.15
CA LYS A 53 20.86 -16.46 18.80
C LYS A 53 20.08 -15.67 19.86
N GLU A 54 20.70 -14.72 20.55
CA GLU A 54 20.05 -13.83 21.52
C GLU A 54 19.12 -12.87 20.77
N TYR A 55 19.58 -12.28 19.65
CA TYR A 55 18.76 -11.51 18.70
C TYR A 55 17.60 -12.33 18.11
N ASP A 56 17.90 -13.51 17.54
CA ASP A 56 16.90 -14.41 16.96
C ASP A 56 15.84 -14.79 18.02
N HIS A 57 16.24 -14.94 19.29
CA HIS A 57 15.35 -15.30 20.39
C HIS A 57 14.57 -14.09 20.96
N GLU A 58 15.11 -12.88 20.90
CA GLU A 58 14.37 -11.65 21.20
C GLU A 58 13.29 -11.39 20.12
N ASP A 59 13.62 -11.51 18.83
CA ASP A 59 12.63 -11.42 17.73
C ASP A 59 11.53 -12.49 17.85
N ILE A 60 11.88 -13.72 18.25
CA ILE A 60 10.93 -14.82 18.53
C ILE A 60 10.07 -14.58 19.79
N ILE A 61 10.53 -13.75 20.73
CA ILE A 61 9.73 -13.31 21.89
C ILE A 61 8.82 -12.14 21.50
N ILE A 62 9.34 -11.14 20.78
CA ILE A 62 8.60 -9.95 20.34
C ILE A 62 7.42 -10.33 19.42
N THR A 63 7.65 -11.24 18.46
CA THR A 63 6.58 -11.77 17.57
C THR A 63 5.41 -12.44 18.31
N ARG A 64 5.63 -12.91 19.56
CA ARG A 64 4.61 -13.57 20.39
C ARG A 64 3.81 -12.63 21.30
N ASN A 65 4.23 -11.38 21.46
CA ASN A 65 3.64 -10.45 22.45
C ASN A 65 2.56 -9.52 21.87
N TYR A 66 2.42 -9.42 20.55
CA TYR A 66 1.38 -8.60 19.93
C TYR A 66 -0.02 -9.23 20.07
N ALA A 67 -1.00 -8.47 20.53
CA ALA A 67 -2.38 -8.92 20.67
C ALA A 67 -2.96 -9.48 19.35
N ARG A 68 -2.59 -8.83 18.23
CA ARG A 68 -2.90 -9.23 16.85
C ARG A 68 -2.56 -10.70 16.55
N THR A 69 -1.53 -11.27 17.16
CA THR A 69 -1.13 -12.67 16.97
C THR A 69 -2.18 -13.63 17.54
N PHE A 70 -2.70 -13.36 18.74
CA PHE A 70 -3.77 -14.14 19.36
C PHE A 70 -5.11 -13.93 18.64
N ILE A 71 -5.42 -12.69 18.28
CA ILE A 71 -6.67 -12.32 17.59
C ILE A 71 -6.74 -12.95 16.19
N ASN A 72 -5.62 -13.03 15.46
CA ASN A 72 -5.57 -13.75 14.18
C ASN A 72 -5.76 -15.27 14.32
N ALA A 73 -5.61 -15.85 15.52
CA ALA A 73 -5.81 -17.26 15.82
C ALA A 73 -7.20 -17.60 16.42
N ASP A 74 -8.04 -16.60 16.75
CA ASP A 74 -9.43 -16.82 17.16
C ASP A 74 -10.30 -17.24 15.95
N GLU A 75 -10.38 -18.55 15.70
CA GLU A 75 -11.25 -19.09 14.66
C GLU A 75 -12.75 -18.84 14.91
N GLU A 76 -13.21 -18.64 16.15
CA GLU A 76 -14.61 -18.26 16.43
C GLU A 76 -14.90 -16.81 16.01
N LEU A 77 -13.91 -15.91 16.06
CA LEU A 77 -13.98 -14.59 15.46
C LEU A 77 -14.02 -14.70 13.93
N TRP A 78 -13.04 -15.35 13.32
CA TRP A 78 -12.92 -15.34 11.86
C TRP A 78 -14.00 -16.15 11.13
N GLN A 79 -14.65 -17.12 11.80
CA GLN A 79 -15.85 -17.78 11.28
C GLN A 79 -17.07 -16.85 11.19
N ILE A 80 -17.23 -15.87 12.11
CA ILE A 80 -18.36 -14.91 12.05
C ILE A 80 -18.05 -13.66 11.21
N LEU A 81 -16.78 -13.34 10.98
CA LEU A 81 -16.33 -12.18 10.22
C LEU A 81 -16.20 -12.49 8.72
N SER A 82 -17.34 -12.63 8.02
CA SER A 82 -17.38 -12.88 6.57
C SER A 82 -16.45 -11.93 5.78
N ALA A 83 -15.64 -12.49 4.89
CA ALA A 83 -14.71 -11.70 4.08
C ALA A 83 -15.43 -10.78 3.09
N LEU A 84 -14.85 -9.61 2.82
CA LEU A 84 -15.34 -8.69 1.79
C LEU A 84 -15.09 -9.28 0.40
N GLU A 85 -16.14 -9.43 -0.41
CA GLU A 85 -16.04 -9.92 -1.79
C GLU A 85 -15.13 -9.03 -2.65
N GLU A 86 -14.13 -9.61 -3.33
CA GLU A 86 -13.15 -8.86 -4.13
C GLU A 86 -13.80 -7.98 -5.22
N LYS A 87 -14.95 -8.42 -5.78
CA LYS A 87 -15.76 -7.66 -6.74
C LYS A 87 -16.31 -6.31 -6.21
N SER A 88 -16.29 -6.10 -4.90
CA SER A 88 -16.65 -4.84 -4.24
C SER A 88 -15.50 -3.83 -4.22
N ARG A 89 -14.25 -4.29 -4.37
CA ARG A 89 -13.03 -3.49 -4.33
C ARG A 89 -12.70 -2.97 -5.73
N THR A 90 -11.89 -1.93 -5.79
CA THR A 90 -11.30 -1.42 -7.04
C THR A 90 -9.81 -1.16 -6.76
N PRO A 91 -8.96 -2.19 -6.91
CA PRO A 91 -7.54 -2.11 -6.54
C PRO A 91 -6.71 -1.32 -7.56
N GLY A 92 -5.55 -0.81 -7.11
CA GLY A 92 -4.58 -0.13 -7.97
C GLY A 92 -5.06 1.20 -8.55
N VAL A 93 -5.94 1.93 -7.86
CA VAL A 93 -6.42 3.24 -8.33
C VAL A 93 -5.34 4.31 -8.17
N ILE A 94 -4.64 4.33 -7.03
CA ILE A 94 -3.56 5.28 -6.72
C ILE A 94 -2.48 5.36 -7.82
N PRO A 95 -1.83 4.26 -8.26
CA PRO A 95 -0.83 4.34 -9.33
C PRO A 95 -1.42 4.76 -10.69
N ARG A 96 -2.72 4.54 -10.95
CA ARG A 96 -3.40 5.05 -12.15
C ARG A 96 -3.68 6.56 -12.10
N LEU A 97 -3.58 7.20 -10.93
CA LEU A 97 -3.69 8.67 -10.80
C LEU A 97 -2.40 9.41 -11.14
N GLU A 98 -1.22 8.79 -10.98
CA GLU A 98 0.08 9.45 -11.21
C GLU A 98 0.18 10.16 -12.58
N PRO A 99 -0.18 9.53 -13.72
CA PRO A 99 -0.14 10.20 -15.02
C PRO A 99 -1.10 11.38 -15.17
N GLN A 100 -2.06 11.58 -14.26
CA GLN A 100 -3.09 12.62 -14.40
C GLN A 100 -2.59 13.97 -13.89
N PHE A 101 -1.79 13.98 -12.81
CA PHE A 101 -1.11 15.17 -12.31
C PHE A 101 -0.11 15.73 -13.34
N THR A 102 0.50 14.87 -14.15
CA THR A 102 1.45 15.25 -15.20
C THR A 102 0.78 15.58 -16.54
N ASN A 103 -0.19 14.77 -17.01
CA ASN A 103 -0.82 14.99 -18.31
C ASN A 103 -1.75 16.23 -18.35
N LEU A 104 -2.46 16.55 -17.25
CA LEU A 104 -3.32 17.75 -17.21
C LEU A 104 -2.51 19.05 -17.32
N ASN A 105 -1.26 19.05 -16.86
CA ASN A 105 -0.31 20.17 -16.94
C ASN A 105 0.13 20.55 -18.37
N HIS A 106 -0.16 19.72 -19.38
CA HIS A 106 0.19 20.01 -20.79
C HIS A 106 -0.86 20.85 -21.54
N LYS A 107 -2.16 20.75 -21.20
CA LYS A 107 -3.25 21.46 -21.92
C LYS A 107 -3.86 22.63 -21.16
N LYS A 108 -3.62 22.75 -19.85
CA LYS A 108 -3.92 23.95 -19.05
C LYS A 108 -2.70 24.27 -18.19
N LYS A 109 -2.38 25.56 -18.02
CA LYS A 109 -1.12 26.08 -17.41
C LYS A 109 -0.64 25.19 -16.26
N LYS A 110 0.55 24.58 -16.41
CA LYS A 110 1.23 23.72 -15.42
C LYS A 110 0.99 24.19 -13.98
N SER A 111 0.02 23.61 -13.29
CA SER A 111 -0.54 24.12 -12.02
C SER A 111 -0.05 23.33 -10.82
N THR A 112 -0.03 22.00 -10.92
CA THR A 112 0.53 21.10 -9.89
C THR A 112 2.04 21.31 -9.83
N VAL A 113 2.56 21.55 -8.62
CA VAL A 113 4.00 21.54 -8.29
C VAL A 113 4.40 20.12 -7.96
N SER A 114 3.74 19.56 -6.94
CA SER A 114 3.92 18.17 -6.50
C SER A 114 2.61 17.59 -5.98
N ALA A 115 2.51 16.26 -6.00
CA ALA A 115 1.44 15.49 -5.38
C ALA A 115 2.05 14.31 -4.62
N TYR A 116 1.54 14.07 -3.42
CA TYR A 116 2.01 13.01 -2.52
C TYR A 116 0.83 12.09 -2.23
N LEU A 117 0.97 10.80 -2.50
CA LEU A 117 -0.09 9.80 -2.38
C LEU A 117 0.29 8.73 -1.35
N CYS A 118 -0.71 8.12 -0.72
CA CYS A 118 -0.54 7.00 0.20
C CYS A 118 -0.17 5.70 -0.53
N SER A 119 0.06 4.64 0.25
CA SER A 119 0.45 3.32 -0.26
C SER A 119 -0.54 2.75 -1.28
N PRO A 120 -0.04 2.16 -2.40
CA PRO A 120 -0.86 1.56 -3.45
C PRO A 120 -1.64 0.31 -2.97
N TYR A 121 -1.42 -0.15 -1.73
CA TYR A 121 -2.24 -1.17 -1.06
C TYR A 121 -3.65 -0.68 -0.68
N THR A 122 -3.94 0.62 -0.83
CA THR A 122 -5.29 1.18 -0.59
C THR A 122 -6.18 0.98 -1.82
N ASP A 123 -7.24 0.18 -1.68
CA ASP A 123 -8.26 0.00 -2.73
C ASP A 123 -9.35 1.06 -2.59
N HIS A 124 -10.03 1.42 -3.68
CA HIS A 124 -11.30 2.13 -3.58
C HIS A 124 -12.44 1.14 -3.33
N ILE A 125 -13.34 1.45 -2.40
CA ILE A 125 -14.54 0.67 -2.10
C ILE A 125 -15.73 1.63 -2.08
N ALA A 126 -16.73 1.34 -2.93
CA ALA A 126 -17.96 2.14 -3.02
C ALA A 126 -19.08 1.56 -2.14
N THR A 127 -20.05 2.39 -1.77
CA THR A 127 -21.30 1.90 -1.18
C THR A 127 -22.12 1.11 -2.21
N GLY A 128 -22.61 -0.06 -1.81
CA GLY A 128 -23.58 -0.84 -2.56
C GLY A 128 -25.01 -0.34 -2.36
N PHE A 129 -25.99 -1.02 -2.95
CA PHE A 129 -27.41 -0.67 -2.81
C PHE A 129 -27.89 -0.74 -1.36
N MET A 130 -27.49 -1.79 -0.62
CA MET A 130 -27.89 -2.00 0.77
C MET A 130 -27.36 -0.92 1.71
N ASP A 131 -26.11 -0.49 1.50
CA ASP A 131 -25.38 0.44 2.37
C ASP A 131 -25.37 1.92 1.90
N LEU A 132 -26.05 2.23 0.80
CA LEU A 132 -26.22 3.60 0.31
C LEU A 132 -26.92 4.49 1.35
N GLY A 133 -26.33 5.67 1.60
CA GLY A 133 -26.85 6.68 2.54
C GLY A 133 -26.51 6.43 4.01
N TRP A 134 -25.73 5.39 4.35
CA TRP A 134 -25.30 5.15 5.75
C TRP A 134 -23.95 4.43 5.89
N GLY A 135 -23.55 3.59 4.93
CA GLY A 135 -22.37 2.75 5.00
C GLY A 135 -21.01 3.46 4.97
N CYS A 136 -20.96 4.80 4.89
CA CYS A 136 -19.73 5.55 4.64
C CYS A 136 -18.60 5.20 5.63
N GLY A 137 -18.84 5.26 6.94
CA GLY A 137 -17.85 4.92 7.96
C GLY A 137 -17.32 3.49 7.84
N TYR A 138 -18.20 2.52 7.57
CA TYR A 138 -17.80 1.13 7.32
C TYR A 138 -16.95 0.99 6.05
N ARG A 139 -17.31 1.64 4.94
CA ARG A 139 -16.54 1.57 3.68
C ARG A 139 -15.18 2.25 3.80
N ASN A 140 -15.08 3.37 4.50
CA ASN A 140 -13.79 4.03 4.75
C ASN A 140 -12.91 3.18 5.70
N CYS A 141 -13.50 2.52 6.71
CA CYS A 141 -12.82 1.53 7.53
C CYS A 141 -12.27 0.36 6.69
N GLN A 142 -13.08 -0.20 5.77
CA GLN A 142 -12.63 -1.24 4.83
C GLN A 142 -11.45 -0.76 3.95
N MET A 143 -11.45 0.50 3.50
CA MET A 143 -10.34 1.07 2.71
C MET A 143 -9.05 1.23 3.53
N LEU A 144 -9.13 1.55 4.82
CA LEU A 144 -7.97 1.46 5.73
C LEU A 144 -7.52 0.00 5.93
N MET A 145 -8.45 -0.92 6.07
CA MET A 145 -8.17 -2.36 6.21
C MET A 145 -7.51 -2.97 4.97
N THR A 146 -7.74 -2.48 3.75
CA THR A 146 -7.03 -3.02 2.56
C THR A 146 -5.53 -2.72 2.57
N PHE A 147 -5.11 -1.61 3.19
CA PHE A 147 -3.69 -1.33 3.45
C PHE A 147 -3.13 -2.33 4.47
N LEU A 148 -3.82 -2.50 5.61
CA LEU A 148 -3.42 -3.38 6.71
C LEU A 148 -3.35 -4.86 6.29
N GLN A 149 -4.24 -5.30 5.38
CA GLN A 149 -4.22 -6.66 4.83
C GLN A 149 -2.95 -6.98 4.01
N ARG A 150 -2.31 -5.96 3.41
CA ARG A 150 -1.16 -6.13 2.50
C ARG A 150 0.16 -5.62 3.07
N LYS A 151 0.12 -4.75 4.08
CA LYS A 151 1.30 -4.32 4.84
C LYS A 151 1.68 -5.39 5.85
N GLN A 152 2.93 -5.85 5.78
CA GLN A 152 3.51 -6.77 6.75
C GLN A 152 4.20 -6.03 7.90
N GLU A 153 4.14 -6.64 9.08
CA GLU A 153 4.86 -6.26 10.31
C GLU A 153 5.06 -7.52 11.19
N ALA A 154 6.24 -7.66 11.80
CA ALA A 154 6.61 -8.84 12.58
C ALA A 154 6.37 -10.17 11.81
N GLY A 155 6.97 -10.29 10.61
CA GLY A 155 6.90 -11.46 9.72
C GLY A 155 5.62 -11.61 8.89
N ASP A 156 4.48 -11.20 9.44
CA ASP A 156 3.14 -11.52 8.93
C ASP A 156 2.35 -10.29 8.46
N SER A 157 1.19 -10.51 7.81
CA SER A 157 0.21 -9.44 7.55
C SER A 157 -0.41 -8.91 8.85
N ILE A 158 -0.56 -7.59 8.94
CA ILE A 158 -1.18 -6.93 10.12
C ILE A 158 -2.64 -7.36 10.29
N LEU A 159 -3.36 -7.67 9.21
CA LEU A 159 -4.78 -8.03 9.25
C LEU A 159 -5.08 -9.27 8.39
N ARG A 160 -5.57 -10.35 9.01
CA ARG A 160 -5.93 -11.63 8.35
C ARG A 160 -6.85 -11.43 7.13
N GLN A 161 -7.95 -10.70 7.28
CA GLN A 161 -8.82 -10.34 6.15
C GLN A 161 -9.62 -9.05 6.38
N VAL A 162 -9.96 -8.37 5.27
CA VAL A 162 -10.97 -7.31 5.27
C VAL A 162 -12.35 -7.96 5.34
N THR A 163 -13.15 -7.62 6.35
CA THR A 163 -14.50 -8.18 6.54
C THR A 163 -15.59 -7.29 5.94
N ASP A 164 -16.77 -7.85 5.66
CA ASP A 164 -17.93 -7.13 5.14
C ASP A 164 -18.54 -6.15 6.18
N ILE A 165 -19.62 -5.44 5.83
CA ILE A 165 -20.28 -4.53 6.79
C ILE A 165 -20.93 -5.30 7.94
N SER A 166 -21.47 -6.49 7.68
CA SER A 166 -22.08 -7.35 8.69
C SER A 166 -21.04 -7.81 9.73
N GLY A 167 -19.87 -8.22 9.27
CA GLY A 167 -18.72 -8.54 10.09
C GLY A 167 -18.18 -7.33 10.86
N LEU A 168 -18.02 -6.16 10.24
CA LEU A 168 -17.63 -4.94 10.98
C LEU A 168 -18.63 -4.58 12.08
N GLN A 169 -19.93 -4.79 11.86
CA GLN A 169 -20.93 -4.59 12.92
C GLN A 169 -20.80 -5.60 14.07
N LEU A 170 -20.48 -6.87 13.78
CA LEU A 170 -20.22 -7.89 14.80
C LEU A 170 -18.90 -7.64 15.56
N LEU A 171 -17.87 -7.17 14.85
CA LEU A 171 -16.57 -6.80 15.40
C LEU A 171 -16.70 -5.66 16.42
N LEU A 172 -17.43 -4.60 16.06
CA LEU A 172 -17.71 -3.48 16.96
C LEU A 172 -18.52 -3.92 18.19
N GLU A 173 -19.50 -4.81 18.01
CA GLU A 173 -20.26 -5.38 19.15
C GLU A 173 -19.43 -6.34 20.02
N ARG A 174 -18.38 -6.99 19.50
CA ARG A 174 -17.40 -7.72 20.34
C ARG A 174 -16.52 -6.74 21.11
N ALA A 175 -15.98 -5.71 20.46
CA ALA A 175 -15.19 -4.67 21.12
C ALA A 175 -15.94 -4.01 22.29
N TRP A 176 -17.20 -3.63 22.10
CA TRP A 176 -18.04 -3.09 23.16
C TRP A 176 -18.30 -4.05 24.33
N LYS A 177 -18.40 -5.37 24.08
CA LYS A 177 -18.53 -6.39 25.14
C LYS A 177 -17.26 -6.57 25.94
N GLU A 178 -16.10 -6.34 25.33
CA GLU A 178 -14.78 -6.40 25.97
C GLU A 178 -14.40 -5.10 26.69
N GLY A 179 -15.23 -4.05 26.58
CA GLY A 179 -15.10 -2.79 27.31
C GLY A 179 -14.53 -1.61 26.52
N PHE A 180 -14.18 -1.78 25.24
CA PHE A 180 -13.83 -0.67 24.35
C PHE A 180 -15.01 0.28 24.22
N ASP A 181 -14.76 1.59 24.27
CA ASP A 181 -15.74 2.66 24.05
C ASP A 181 -17.14 2.43 24.67
N SER A 182 -17.20 2.22 25.98
CA SER A 182 -18.48 2.08 26.68
C SER A 182 -19.39 3.32 26.62
N GLN A 183 -18.95 4.44 26.01
CA GLN A 183 -19.74 5.65 25.81
C GLN A 183 -20.37 5.68 24.41
N GLY A 184 -19.60 5.50 23.34
CA GLY A 184 -20.11 5.33 21.97
C GLY A 184 -21.01 4.10 21.84
N ALA A 185 -20.70 3.01 22.56
CA ALA A 185 -21.58 1.86 22.72
C ALA A 185 -22.97 2.29 23.22
N LYS A 186 -23.06 3.07 24.31
CA LYS A 186 -24.32 3.56 24.86
C LYS A 186 -25.05 4.50 23.90
N GLN A 187 -24.35 5.42 23.23
CA GLN A 187 -24.93 6.30 22.21
C GLN A 187 -25.59 5.50 21.08
N LEU A 188 -24.91 4.44 20.61
CA LEU A 188 -25.44 3.51 19.60
C LEU A 188 -26.28 2.38 20.21
N ASN A 189 -26.77 2.53 21.44
CA ASN A 189 -27.68 1.61 22.13
C ASN A 189 -27.15 0.16 22.20
N ASN A 190 -25.84 0.00 22.33
CA ASN A 190 -25.05 -1.24 22.39
C ASN A 190 -25.30 -2.23 21.24
N ARG A 191 -25.81 -1.75 20.10
CA ARG A 191 -26.17 -2.61 18.97
C ARG A 191 -26.08 -1.89 17.62
N VAL A 192 -25.26 -2.41 16.71
CA VAL A 192 -25.18 -2.01 15.30
C VAL A 192 -25.52 -3.14 14.33
N TYR A 193 -25.40 -4.41 14.72
CA TYR A 193 -25.58 -5.57 13.85
C TYR A 193 -27.00 -5.69 13.31
N LYS A 194 -27.10 -5.81 11.98
CA LYS A 194 -28.35 -5.76 11.21
C LYS A 194 -29.12 -4.45 11.43
N THR A 195 -28.40 -3.32 11.56
CA THR A 195 -28.97 -1.96 11.56
C THR A 195 -28.36 -1.12 10.44
N ARG A 196 -28.98 0.05 10.16
CA ARG A 196 -28.47 1.08 9.23
C ARG A 196 -27.83 2.26 9.98
N LYS A 197 -27.35 2.06 11.21
CA LYS A 197 -26.74 3.13 12.02
C LYS A 197 -25.48 3.67 11.35
N TRP A 198 -25.28 4.97 11.48
CA TRP A 198 -24.01 5.61 11.11
C TRP A 198 -22.96 5.28 12.17
N ILE A 199 -21.71 5.18 11.75
CA ILE A 199 -20.54 5.12 12.63
C ILE A 199 -19.53 6.20 12.22
N GLY A 200 -18.78 6.70 13.18
CA GLY A 200 -17.73 7.70 13.01
C GLY A 200 -16.35 7.21 13.43
N THR A 201 -15.49 8.17 13.77
CA THR A 201 -14.07 7.98 14.11
C THR A 201 -13.87 7.07 15.32
N THR A 202 -14.70 7.23 16.35
CA THR A 202 -14.68 6.51 17.62
C THR A 202 -14.87 5.02 17.45
N GLU A 203 -15.92 4.60 16.73
CA GLU A 203 -16.18 3.18 16.44
C GLU A 203 -15.11 2.54 15.54
N VAL A 204 -14.55 3.29 14.59
CA VAL A 204 -13.48 2.79 13.72
C VAL A 204 -12.17 2.61 14.50
N TYR A 205 -11.87 3.53 15.43
CA TYR A 205 -10.80 3.36 16.41
C TYR A 205 -11.04 2.11 17.27
N SER A 206 -12.25 1.95 17.85
CA SER A 206 -12.57 0.79 18.70
C SER A 206 -12.39 -0.54 17.97
N MET A 207 -12.80 -0.65 16.70
CA MET A 207 -12.58 -1.86 15.90
C MET A 207 -11.10 -2.14 15.61
N LEU A 208 -10.30 -1.11 15.33
CA LEU A 208 -8.88 -1.27 15.03
C LEU A 208 -8.08 -1.61 16.29
N VAL A 209 -8.28 -0.89 17.40
CA VAL A 209 -7.61 -1.17 18.67
C VAL A 209 -8.03 -2.55 19.19
N TYR A 210 -9.32 -2.92 19.13
CA TYR A 210 -9.76 -4.27 19.49
C TYR A 210 -9.00 -5.37 18.73
N LEU A 211 -8.72 -5.16 17.43
CA LEU A 211 -7.91 -6.06 16.58
C LEU A 211 -6.39 -6.04 16.87
N GLY A 212 -5.93 -5.28 17.87
CA GLY A 212 -4.52 -5.10 18.19
C GLY A 212 -3.80 -4.15 17.23
N ILE A 213 -4.51 -3.21 16.60
CA ILE A 213 -3.97 -2.26 15.61
C ILE A 213 -3.94 -0.84 16.18
N ARG A 214 -2.73 -0.30 16.26
CA ARG A 214 -2.44 1.06 16.72
C ARG A 214 -3.04 2.09 15.77
N CYS A 215 -3.81 3.01 16.30
CA CYS A 215 -4.30 4.19 15.59
C CYS A 215 -4.52 5.36 16.54
N THR A 216 -4.52 6.58 16.01
CA THR A 216 -4.68 7.83 16.77
C THR A 216 -5.82 8.66 16.19
N ILE A 217 -6.66 9.25 17.03
CA ILE A 217 -7.66 10.25 16.63
C ILE A 217 -7.08 11.66 16.83
N LEU A 218 -7.14 12.49 15.79
CA LEU A 218 -6.85 13.92 15.85
C LEU A 218 -8.14 14.70 15.60
N ASP A 219 -8.50 15.62 16.51
CA ASP A 219 -9.69 16.47 16.36
C ASP A 219 -9.32 17.90 15.96
N PHE A 220 -9.85 18.33 14.82
CA PHE A 220 -9.79 19.71 14.32
C PHE A 220 -11.15 20.34 14.65
N HIS A 221 -11.32 20.66 15.94
CA HIS A 221 -12.61 20.98 16.56
C HIS A 221 -13.27 22.26 16.02
N ARG A 222 -12.52 23.12 15.32
CA ARG A 222 -12.97 24.37 14.67
C ARG A 222 -12.08 24.69 13.46
N PRO A 223 -12.49 25.59 12.57
CA PRO A 223 -11.60 26.10 11.52
C PRO A 223 -10.46 26.92 12.11
N SER A 224 -9.28 26.85 11.49
CA SER A 224 -8.06 27.56 11.93
C SER A 224 -7.59 28.65 10.97
N GLY A 225 -8.25 28.82 9.83
CA GLY A 225 -7.96 29.84 8.83
C GLY A 225 -9.15 30.75 8.47
N PRO A 226 -8.91 31.81 7.68
CA PRO A 226 -9.94 32.77 7.28
C PRO A 226 -11.04 32.10 6.44
N ASN A 227 -12.25 32.67 6.43
CA ASN A 227 -13.40 32.13 5.69
C ASN A 227 -13.78 30.67 6.05
N ASN A 228 -13.45 30.23 7.27
CA ASN A 228 -13.59 28.85 7.75
C ASN A 228 -12.67 27.82 7.05
N THR A 229 -11.51 28.23 6.51
CA THR A 229 -10.52 27.22 6.09
C THR A 229 -9.89 26.51 7.29
N HIS A 230 -9.34 25.32 7.03
CA HIS A 230 -8.73 24.46 8.02
C HIS A 230 -7.24 24.30 7.67
N GLU A 231 -6.47 25.39 7.75
CA GLU A 231 -5.07 25.36 7.30
C GLU A 231 -4.26 24.30 8.07
N THR A 232 -4.41 24.22 9.40
CA THR A 232 -3.74 23.21 10.25
C THR A 232 -4.03 21.77 9.81
N LEU A 233 -5.25 21.47 9.31
CA LEU A 233 -5.59 20.16 8.76
C LEU A 233 -4.83 19.90 7.45
N PHE A 234 -4.73 20.90 6.58
CA PHE A 234 -3.92 20.80 5.36
C PHE A 234 -2.41 20.75 5.67
N ASP A 235 -1.91 21.51 6.65
CA ASP A 235 -0.52 21.52 7.10
C ASP A 235 -0.11 20.16 7.66
N TRP A 236 -0.94 19.58 8.53
CA TRP A 236 -0.70 18.27 9.12
C TRP A 236 -0.74 17.15 8.06
N ILE A 237 -1.76 17.13 7.18
CA ILE A 237 -1.83 16.15 6.07
C ILE A 237 -0.67 16.35 5.08
N GLN A 238 -0.23 17.59 4.86
CA GLN A 238 0.93 17.89 4.04
C GLN A 238 2.21 17.32 4.65
N SER A 239 2.51 17.65 5.91
CA SER A 239 3.67 17.11 6.62
C SER A 239 3.64 15.58 6.67
N TYR A 240 2.47 15.00 6.92
CA TYR A 240 2.25 13.55 6.92
C TYR A 240 2.69 12.89 5.61
N PHE A 241 2.28 13.41 4.45
CA PHE A 241 2.68 12.79 3.17
C PHE A 241 4.06 13.25 2.66
N GLN A 242 4.55 14.44 3.03
CA GLN A 242 5.87 14.91 2.59
C GLN A 242 7.02 14.22 3.34
N ASN A 243 6.91 14.03 4.66
CA ASN A 243 8.02 13.53 5.49
C ASN A 243 8.47 12.10 5.09
N ALA A 244 7.54 11.28 4.59
CA ALA A 244 7.85 9.96 4.04
C ALA A 244 8.87 10.02 2.89
N VAL A 245 8.72 11.00 1.99
CA VAL A 245 9.61 11.15 0.82
C VAL A 245 11.00 11.65 1.25
N SER A 246 11.05 12.56 2.22
CA SER A 246 12.31 13.09 2.76
C SER A 246 13.15 11.99 3.41
N LYS A 247 12.52 11.11 4.21
CA LYS A 247 13.20 9.96 4.83
C LYS A 247 13.67 8.91 3.81
N GLN A 248 12.86 8.63 2.77
CA GLN A 248 13.26 7.73 1.68
C GLN A 248 14.51 8.24 0.94
N LYS A 249 14.54 9.53 0.55
CA LYS A 249 15.73 10.12 -0.09
C LYS A 249 16.99 9.99 0.79
N GLN A 250 16.87 10.22 2.10
CA GLN A 250 18.00 10.09 3.04
C GLN A 250 18.49 8.65 3.20
N GLN A 251 17.65 7.64 2.95
CA GLN A 251 18.09 6.24 2.91
C GLN A 251 18.78 5.93 1.58
N ASP A 252 18.14 6.25 0.45
CA ASP A 252 18.70 6.07 -0.90
C ASP A 252 20.08 6.75 -1.05
N GLU A 253 20.24 7.99 -0.55
CA GLU A 253 21.47 8.78 -0.66
C GLU A 253 22.61 8.30 0.26
N ASN A 254 22.29 7.56 1.34
CA ASN A 254 23.28 6.92 2.21
C ASN A 254 23.70 5.52 1.70
N GLU A 255 22.92 4.90 0.81
CA GLU A 255 23.27 3.63 0.15
C GLU A 255 24.03 3.85 -1.19
N GLU A 256 23.74 4.93 -1.93
CA GLU A 256 24.45 5.30 -3.18
C GLU A 256 25.74 6.14 -2.94
N GLU A 257 26.63 5.73 -2.01
CA GLU A 257 27.97 6.34 -1.86
C GLU A 257 28.84 6.12 -3.12
N GLY A 258 28.73 7.03 -4.10
CA GLY A 258 29.77 7.20 -5.12
C GLY A 258 29.37 7.40 -6.59
N HIS A 259 28.15 7.81 -6.95
CA HIS A 259 27.85 8.24 -8.33
C HIS A 259 26.83 9.40 -8.48
N SER A 260 27.14 10.55 -7.87
CA SER A 260 26.30 11.76 -7.96
C SER A 260 26.15 12.29 -9.38
N THR A 261 24.99 12.03 -10.00
CA THR A 261 24.61 12.58 -11.31
C THR A 261 23.56 13.68 -11.13
N ASN A 262 24.02 14.94 -11.14
CA ASN A 262 23.25 16.15 -10.80
C ASN A 262 22.15 16.53 -11.82
N ASN A 263 21.26 15.61 -12.19
CA ASN A 263 20.14 15.84 -13.12
C ASN A 263 18.90 14.94 -12.90
N LYS A 264 18.72 14.35 -11.70
CA LYS A 264 17.40 13.78 -11.27
C LYS A 264 16.39 14.95 -11.21
N LYS A 265 15.62 15.16 -12.30
CA LYS A 265 14.49 16.12 -12.33
C LYS A 265 13.49 15.77 -11.23
N ASP A 266 13.05 16.75 -10.44
CA ASP A 266 12.07 16.50 -9.38
C ASP A 266 10.79 15.83 -9.93
N LYS A 267 10.48 14.67 -9.33
CA LYS A 267 9.32 13.88 -9.70
C LYS A 267 8.06 14.56 -9.16
N ILE A 268 7.16 14.99 -10.05
CA ILE A 268 5.92 15.69 -9.67
C ILE A 268 5.02 14.82 -8.77
N VAL A 269 5.06 13.48 -8.89
CA VAL A 269 4.20 12.58 -8.10
C VAL A 269 5.04 11.63 -7.26
N HIS A 270 4.84 11.67 -5.95
CA HIS A 270 5.44 10.74 -4.99
C HIS A 270 4.36 9.79 -4.49
N ILE A 271 4.53 8.49 -4.71
CA ILE A 271 3.70 7.46 -4.07
C ILE A 271 4.51 6.98 -2.87
N THR A 272 3.97 7.19 -1.68
CA THR A 272 4.62 6.88 -0.40
C THR A 272 4.17 5.53 0.13
N GLN A 273 4.90 4.95 1.08
CA GLN A 273 4.47 3.72 1.76
C GLN A 273 3.56 3.99 2.98
N ARG A 274 3.17 5.25 3.25
CA ARG A 274 2.31 5.60 4.39
C ARG A 274 0.85 5.16 4.18
N PRO A 275 0.12 4.85 5.26
CA PRO A 275 -1.29 4.51 5.18
C PRO A 275 -2.16 5.66 4.63
N PRO A 276 -3.38 5.34 4.18
CA PRO A 276 -4.42 6.34 3.97
C PRO A 276 -4.95 6.86 5.33
N LEU A 277 -5.57 8.03 5.33
CA LEU A 277 -6.19 8.62 6.53
C LEU A 277 -7.72 8.53 6.43
N TYR A 278 -8.39 8.21 7.52
CA TYR A 278 -9.86 8.31 7.61
C TYR A 278 -10.22 9.74 8.03
N LEU A 279 -11.11 10.41 7.30
CA LEU A 279 -11.57 11.78 7.61
C LEU A 279 -13.08 11.80 7.84
N GLN A 280 -13.48 12.12 9.07
CA GLN A 280 -14.86 12.35 9.48
C GLN A 280 -15.22 13.83 9.41
N HIS A 281 -16.46 14.14 9.02
CA HIS A 281 -17.16 15.36 9.43
C HIS A 281 -18.62 15.03 9.75
N SER A 282 -19.42 16.02 10.16
CA SER A 282 -20.85 15.81 10.35
C SER A 282 -21.52 15.33 9.05
N GLY A 283 -22.21 14.19 9.10
CA GLY A 283 -23.01 13.65 7.99
C GLY A 283 -22.29 12.80 6.94
N HIS A 284 -20.96 12.74 6.89
CA HIS A 284 -20.23 11.85 5.96
C HIS A 284 -18.76 11.65 6.40
N SER A 285 -18.16 10.54 5.99
CA SER A 285 -16.71 10.33 6.04
C SER A 285 -16.12 9.93 4.69
N ARG A 286 -14.82 10.18 4.53
CA ARG A 286 -14.04 9.92 3.32
C ARG A 286 -12.64 9.41 3.70
N THR A 287 -11.93 8.79 2.77
CA THR A 287 -10.54 8.35 2.98
C THR A 287 -9.59 9.23 2.19
N VAL A 288 -8.69 9.95 2.87
CA VAL A 288 -7.62 10.74 2.24
C VAL A 288 -6.52 9.79 1.77
N ILE A 289 -6.26 9.80 0.47
CA ILE A 289 -5.22 9.01 -0.19
C ILE A 289 -4.03 9.87 -0.68
N GLY A 290 -4.03 11.16 -0.34
CA GLY A 290 -2.93 12.06 -0.69
C GLY A 290 -3.29 13.54 -0.64
N ILE A 291 -2.33 14.36 -1.05
CA ILE A 291 -2.43 15.82 -1.15
C ILE A 291 -1.69 16.33 -2.39
N GLU A 292 -2.23 17.39 -2.99
CA GLU A 292 -1.67 18.07 -4.16
C GLU A 292 -1.38 19.53 -3.85
N LEU A 293 -0.18 19.99 -4.19
CA LEU A 293 0.28 21.36 -4.02
C LEU A 293 0.29 22.09 -5.37
N LEU A 294 -0.30 23.28 -5.42
CA LEU A 294 -0.42 24.12 -6.61
C LEU A 294 0.52 25.34 -6.56
N LYS A 295 0.90 25.85 -7.74
CA LYS A 295 1.81 27.00 -7.89
C LYS A 295 1.30 28.33 -7.33
N ASP A 296 0.01 28.45 -7.09
CA ASP A 296 -0.62 29.62 -6.47
C ASP A 296 -0.79 29.45 -4.95
N GLY A 297 0.00 28.55 -4.34
CA GLY A 297 -0.02 28.22 -2.92
C GLY A 297 -1.20 27.36 -2.49
N LYS A 298 -2.19 27.11 -3.36
CA LYS A 298 -3.38 26.34 -3.00
C LYS A 298 -3.09 24.85 -2.90
N ARG A 299 -3.93 24.18 -2.13
CA ARG A 299 -3.82 22.76 -1.80
C ARG A 299 -5.14 22.06 -2.08
N ASN A 300 -5.06 20.84 -2.62
CA ASN A 300 -6.21 19.95 -2.76
C ASN A 300 -5.93 18.65 -2.01
N LEU A 301 -6.90 18.15 -1.25
CA LEU A 301 -6.86 16.78 -0.75
C LEU A 301 -7.28 15.83 -1.87
N ILE A 302 -6.62 14.68 -1.96
CA ILE A 302 -6.97 13.61 -2.89
C ILE A 302 -7.69 12.53 -2.07
N MET A 303 -8.97 12.30 -2.37
CA MET A 303 -9.86 11.52 -1.51
C MET A 303 -10.59 10.41 -2.26
N PHE A 304 -10.60 9.23 -1.67
CA PHE A 304 -11.62 8.23 -1.92
C PHE A 304 -12.91 8.61 -1.18
N ASP A 305 -14.01 8.62 -1.92
CA ASP A 305 -15.36 8.90 -1.43
C ASP A 305 -16.21 7.65 -1.70
N PRO A 306 -16.71 6.95 -0.66
CA PRO A 306 -17.44 5.70 -0.85
C PRO A 306 -18.81 5.95 -1.51
N GLY A 307 -19.36 7.17 -1.41
CA GLY A 307 -20.58 7.54 -2.14
C GLY A 307 -20.39 7.66 -3.66
N ARG A 308 -19.15 7.61 -4.17
CA ARG A 308 -18.84 7.72 -5.60
C ARG A 308 -18.53 6.36 -6.20
N ARG A 309 -19.51 5.80 -6.94
CA ARG A 309 -19.24 4.65 -7.81
C ARG A 309 -18.27 5.06 -8.93
N MET A 310 -17.15 4.36 -8.99
CA MET A 310 -16.17 4.46 -10.07
C MET A 310 -16.80 4.07 -11.41
N LEU A 311 -16.53 4.83 -12.48
CA LEU A 311 -17.02 4.50 -13.82
C LEU A 311 -16.41 3.17 -14.31
N ARG A 312 -17.12 2.46 -15.19
CA ARG A 312 -16.68 1.14 -15.72
C ARG A 312 -15.26 1.19 -16.31
N SER A 313 -14.86 2.32 -16.90
CA SER A 313 -13.51 2.58 -17.43
C SER A 313 -12.36 2.59 -16.40
N TYR A 314 -12.65 2.66 -15.09
CA TYR A 314 -11.65 2.50 -14.03
C TYR A 314 -11.45 1.02 -13.66
N ARG A 315 -12.46 0.18 -13.93
CA ARG A 315 -12.47 -1.26 -13.69
C ARG A 315 -11.88 -1.99 -14.88
N SER A 316 -10.58 -1.79 -15.11
CA SER A 316 -9.79 -2.64 -15.99
C SER A 316 -9.87 -4.07 -15.46
N ARG A 317 -10.64 -4.92 -16.14
CA ARG A 317 -10.77 -6.35 -15.83
C ARG A 317 -9.45 -7.06 -16.15
N THR A 318 -8.99 -7.91 -15.24
CA THR A 318 -7.93 -8.90 -15.49
C THR A 318 -8.52 -10.27 -15.23
N GLU A 319 -9.37 -10.70 -16.16
CA GLU A 319 -9.87 -12.05 -16.31
C GLU A 319 -9.57 -12.45 -17.75
N PRO A 320 -9.30 -13.73 -18.05
CA PRO A 320 -9.43 -14.24 -19.41
C PRO A 320 -10.84 -13.99 -19.95
N GLU A 321 -10.97 -13.86 -21.26
CA GLU A 321 -12.26 -14.00 -21.92
C GLU A 321 -12.36 -15.49 -22.30
N ASP A 322 -13.07 -16.26 -21.46
CA ASP A 322 -13.57 -17.58 -21.85
C ASP A 322 -14.72 -17.36 -22.85
N ASP A 323 -14.53 -17.82 -24.08
CA ASP A 323 -15.58 -17.79 -25.11
C ASP A 323 -16.78 -18.64 -24.65
N MET A 324 -17.96 -18.02 -24.53
CA MET A 324 -19.23 -18.74 -24.40
C MET A 324 -20.20 -18.26 -25.49
N ASP A 325 -20.68 -19.23 -26.28
CA ASP A 325 -21.55 -19.02 -27.43
C ASP A 325 -22.81 -18.19 -27.13
N GLU A 326 -23.03 -17.14 -27.93
CA GLU A 326 -24.30 -16.40 -27.96
C GLU A 326 -25.32 -17.14 -28.84
N SER A 327 -25.84 -18.27 -28.37
CA SER A 327 -26.81 -19.07 -29.16
C SER A 327 -27.88 -19.84 -28.37
N THR A 328 -28.53 -19.23 -27.36
CA THR A 328 -29.95 -19.53 -27.05
C THR A 328 -30.61 -18.56 -26.06
N LEU A 329 -31.57 -17.75 -26.54
CA LEU A 329 -32.99 -17.81 -26.16
C LEU A 329 -33.74 -16.61 -26.75
N SER A 330 -34.63 -16.87 -27.72
CA SER A 330 -35.49 -15.84 -28.29
C SER A 330 -36.61 -15.45 -27.32
N SER A 331 -36.81 -14.15 -27.11
CA SER A 331 -38.02 -13.66 -26.45
C SER A 331 -39.17 -13.59 -27.48
N SER A 332 -40.26 -14.31 -27.22
CA SER A 332 -41.43 -14.38 -28.10
C SER A 332 -42.48 -13.34 -27.72
N CYS A 333 -42.64 -12.30 -28.55
CA CYS A 333 -43.79 -11.38 -28.52
C CYS A 333 -44.06 -10.75 -29.90
N SER A 334 -44.86 -11.48 -30.70
CA SER A 334 -45.94 -10.97 -31.57
C SER A 334 -45.76 -9.78 -32.53
N GLN A 335 -45.98 -10.11 -33.81
CA GLN A 335 -46.88 -9.45 -34.78
C GLN A 335 -46.36 -8.36 -35.75
N ASN A 336 -46.56 -8.69 -37.04
CA ASN A 336 -46.75 -7.84 -38.23
C ASN A 336 -45.49 -7.05 -38.68
N GLY A 337 -45.24 -6.83 -39.98
CA GLY A 337 -45.93 -7.25 -41.21
C GLY A 337 -45.32 -6.49 -42.41
N ASP A 338 -45.56 -6.96 -43.64
CA ASP A 338 -45.05 -6.38 -44.92
C ASP A 338 -43.49 -6.35 -45.05
N SER A 339 -42.88 -6.09 -46.21
CA SER A 339 -43.07 -6.58 -47.61
C SER A 339 -41.82 -6.19 -48.44
N GLU A 340 -41.73 -6.64 -49.71
CA GLU A 340 -40.66 -6.32 -50.69
C GLU A 340 -39.23 -6.85 -50.33
N GLU A 341 -38.36 -7.34 -51.23
CA GLU A 341 -37.89 -6.88 -52.56
C GLU A 341 -36.93 -5.66 -52.41
N GLU A 342 -35.76 -5.57 -53.04
CA GLU A 342 -35.15 -6.28 -54.20
C GLU A 342 -33.58 -6.16 -54.14
N GLU A 343 -32.86 -6.90 -55.00
CA GLU A 343 -31.58 -6.59 -55.74
C GLU A 343 -30.39 -5.79 -55.08
N GLU A 344 -29.14 -5.80 -55.61
CA GLU A 344 -28.25 -6.82 -56.21
C GLU A 344 -26.79 -6.25 -56.19
N GLU A 345 -25.92 -6.63 -57.13
CA GLU A 345 -24.58 -6.05 -57.45
C GLU A 345 -23.40 -6.22 -56.44
N GLU A 346 -22.61 -7.26 -56.72
CA GLU A 346 -21.16 -7.31 -57.06
C GLU A 346 -20.39 -5.96 -57.23
N GLU A 347 -19.05 -5.87 -57.29
CA GLU A 347 -18.00 -6.85 -57.66
C GLU A 347 -16.66 -6.63 -56.89
N GLU A 348 -15.55 -7.17 -57.40
CA GLU A 348 -14.24 -7.33 -56.74
C GLU A 348 -13.25 -6.15 -56.95
N ASP A 349 -12.16 -6.11 -56.18
CA ASP A 349 -10.80 -6.11 -56.76
C ASP A 349 -9.75 -6.64 -55.74
N SER A 350 -8.50 -6.77 -56.17
CA SER A 350 -7.48 -7.69 -55.67
C SER A 350 -6.08 -7.05 -55.47
N ASP A 351 -5.20 -7.67 -54.67
CA ASP A 351 -4.03 -8.42 -55.21
C ASP A 351 -2.95 -8.76 -54.13
N ASN A 352 -2.23 -9.84 -54.40
CA ASN A 352 -1.04 -10.45 -53.79
C ASN A 352 0.05 -9.50 -53.20
N LYS A 353 0.88 -9.87 -52.20
CA LYS A 353 1.88 -10.98 -52.25
C LYS A 353 2.59 -11.32 -50.91
N SER A 354 2.71 -12.61 -50.64
CA SER A 354 3.90 -13.40 -50.23
C SER A 354 5.07 -12.82 -49.39
N GLN A 355 5.12 -13.27 -48.13
CA GLN A 355 6.26 -13.92 -47.43
C GLN A 355 7.74 -13.60 -47.73
N SER A 356 8.53 -13.45 -46.65
CA SER A 356 9.75 -14.27 -46.46
C SER A 356 10.11 -14.46 -44.97
N ARG A 357 10.92 -15.48 -44.65
CA ARG A 357 11.32 -15.88 -43.27
C ARG A 357 12.82 -15.71 -43.05
N LYS A 358 13.27 -15.50 -41.81
CA LYS A 358 14.53 -16.08 -41.32
C LYS A 358 14.65 -16.19 -39.79
N ILE A 359 15.57 -17.07 -39.40
CA ILE A 359 15.87 -17.66 -38.07
C ILE A 359 17.40 -17.90 -38.11
N SER A 360 18.18 -17.89 -37.04
CA SER A 360 17.91 -17.93 -35.58
C SER A 360 18.41 -16.61 -34.88
N GLU A 361 19.04 -16.47 -33.69
CA GLU A 361 19.74 -17.39 -32.77
C GLU A 361 19.86 -16.87 -31.30
N GLN A 362 20.31 -17.78 -30.42
CA GLN A 362 20.74 -17.68 -29.01
C GLN A 362 21.37 -16.33 -28.57
N GLN A 363 20.88 -15.69 -27.49
CA GLN A 363 21.09 -15.96 -26.05
C GLN A 363 22.52 -15.71 -25.51
N GLU A 364 22.64 -14.70 -24.63
CA GLU A 364 23.58 -14.74 -23.50
C GLU A 364 22.95 -14.05 -22.27
N LYS A 365 23.35 -14.45 -21.04
CA LYS A 365 22.65 -14.09 -19.79
C LYS A 365 23.41 -13.04 -18.98
N LYS A 366 22.75 -11.93 -18.63
CA LYS A 366 23.16 -11.07 -17.50
C LYS A 366 21.98 -10.79 -16.55
N SER A 367 22.24 -10.88 -15.25
CA SER A 367 21.28 -10.69 -14.18
C SER A 367 20.78 -9.24 -14.14
N THR A 368 19.47 -9.08 -14.17
CA THR A 368 18.76 -7.78 -14.14
C THR A 368 17.48 -7.95 -13.35
N SER A 369 17.19 -6.99 -12.45
CA SER A 369 16.10 -7.10 -11.47
C SER A 369 14.74 -7.39 -12.11
N PHE A 370 13.96 -8.25 -11.47
CA PHE A 370 12.63 -8.70 -11.90
C PHE A 370 11.67 -7.53 -12.18
N ALA A 371 11.83 -6.42 -11.45
CA ALA A 371 11.00 -5.22 -11.56
C ALA A 371 11.06 -4.51 -12.92
N SER A 372 12.20 -4.55 -13.64
CA SER A 372 12.34 -3.77 -14.88
C SER A 372 11.62 -4.40 -16.08
N ARG A 373 11.48 -5.72 -16.10
CA ARG A 373 10.89 -6.48 -17.23
C ARG A 373 9.37 -6.38 -17.29
N ILE A 374 8.73 -6.13 -16.14
CA ILE A 374 7.26 -5.99 -16.04
C ILE A 374 6.79 -4.66 -16.67
N LEU A 375 7.65 -3.64 -16.73
CA LEU A 375 7.30 -2.29 -17.19
C LEU A 375 7.66 -2.01 -18.65
N SER A 376 8.46 -2.84 -19.33
CA SER A 376 8.96 -2.54 -20.68
C SER A 376 8.01 -2.89 -21.82
N ASN A 377 7.14 -3.89 -21.66
CA ASN A 377 6.27 -4.39 -22.74
C ASN A 377 4.80 -3.92 -22.67
N TRP A 378 4.37 -3.23 -21.60
CA TRP A 378 2.96 -2.84 -21.47
C TRP A 378 2.68 -1.48 -22.13
N LYS A 379 2.22 -1.51 -23.39
CA LYS A 379 1.52 -0.38 -24.01
C LYS A 379 0.02 -0.51 -23.73
N PRO A 380 -0.57 0.24 -22.76
CA PRO A 380 -1.99 0.17 -22.48
C PRO A 380 -2.78 0.77 -23.64
N ARG A 381 -3.29 -0.07 -24.55
CA ARG A 381 -4.09 0.35 -25.72
C ARG A 381 -5.56 0.58 -25.36
N THR A 382 -5.82 1.22 -24.22
CA THR A 382 -7.14 1.65 -23.76
C THR A 382 -7.08 3.12 -23.32
N HIS A 383 -7.96 3.96 -23.88
CA HIS A 383 -8.03 5.37 -23.50
C HIS A 383 -8.69 5.54 -22.13
N LEU A 384 -7.87 5.55 -21.06
CA LEU A 384 -8.28 6.05 -19.75
C LEU A 384 -8.88 7.45 -19.90
N PRO A 385 -10.05 7.74 -19.28
CA PRO A 385 -10.74 9.01 -19.49
C PRO A 385 -9.88 10.18 -18.99
N SER A 386 -9.77 11.23 -19.81
CA SER A 386 -8.85 12.37 -19.67
C SER A 386 -9.07 13.29 -18.46
N ASN A 387 -9.97 12.91 -17.55
CA ASN A 387 -10.33 13.64 -16.33
C ASN A 387 -10.32 12.73 -15.09
N LEU A 388 -9.57 11.62 -15.13
CA LEU A 388 -9.57 10.54 -14.13
C LEU A 388 -9.41 11.06 -12.68
N LEU A 389 -8.61 12.13 -12.49
CA LEU A 389 -8.32 12.77 -11.20
C LEU A 389 -9.46 13.63 -10.63
N ARG A 390 -10.35 14.17 -11.48
CA ARG A 390 -11.37 15.16 -11.07
C ARG A 390 -12.34 14.67 -9.98
N PRO A 391 -12.77 13.39 -9.93
CA PRO A 391 -13.66 12.90 -8.87
C PRO A 391 -13.02 12.82 -7.47
N PHE A 392 -11.68 12.77 -7.38
CA PHE A 392 -10.95 12.61 -6.11
C PHE A 392 -10.40 13.92 -5.55
N ARG A 393 -10.19 14.93 -6.40
CA ARG A 393 -9.63 16.23 -6.02
C ARG A 393 -10.67 17.06 -5.25
N VAL A 394 -10.40 17.33 -3.98
CA VAL A 394 -11.23 18.15 -3.08
C VAL A 394 -10.45 19.38 -2.67
N ASP A 395 -10.93 20.56 -3.06
CA ASP A 395 -10.28 21.85 -2.73
C ASP A 395 -10.58 22.31 -1.29
N ALA A 396 -9.78 23.27 -0.79
CA ALA A 396 -9.96 23.86 0.53
C ALA A 396 -11.35 24.51 0.75
N LYS A 397 -12.03 24.98 -0.31
CA LYS A 397 -13.38 25.57 -0.22
C LYS A 397 -14.46 24.49 -0.01
N ALA A 398 -14.24 23.27 -0.49
CA ALA A 398 -15.08 22.12 -0.21
C ALA A 398 -14.87 21.56 1.21
N ILE A 399 -13.67 21.72 1.79
CA ILE A 399 -13.37 21.42 3.20
C ILE A 399 -14.00 22.47 4.13
N ALA A 400 -13.83 23.77 3.83
CA ALA A 400 -14.37 24.90 4.60
C ALA A 400 -15.91 24.95 4.77
N LYS A 401 -16.64 24.00 4.18
CA LYS A 401 -18.10 23.83 4.40
C LYS A 401 -18.45 23.24 5.76
N ASN A 402 -17.53 22.51 6.41
CA ASN A 402 -17.76 21.90 7.72
C ASN A 402 -16.95 22.64 8.78
N ARG A 403 -17.53 22.78 9.98
CA ARG A 403 -16.88 23.48 11.11
C ARG A 403 -15.83 22.63 11.81
N GLN A 404 -15.99 21.31 11.82
CA GLN A 404 -15.14 20.36 12.53
C GLN A 404 -14.78 19.20 11.61
N TYR A 405 -13.57 18.67 11.80
CA TYR A 405 -13.08 17.45 11.18
C TYR A 405 -12.37 16.58 12.22
N GLN A 406 -12.51 15.27 12.12
CA GLN A 406 -11.62 14.34 12.83
C GLN A 406 -10.84 13.50 11.82
N LEU A 407 -9.55 13.33 12.05
CA LEU A 407 -8.72 12.33 11.37
C LEU A 407 -8.56 11.11 12.27
N LEU A 408 -8.68 9.92 11.71
CA LEU A 408 -8.09 8.72 12.27
C LEU A 408 -6.87 8.32 11.42
N VAL A 409 -5.75 8.18 12.12
CA VAL A 409 -4.42 7.90 11.59
C VAL A 409 -4.04 6.49 12.02
N LEU A 410 -3.59 5.64 11.09
CA LEU A 410 -3.00 4.34 11.44
C LEU A 410 -1.56 4.55 11.95
N GLY A 411 -1.21 3.93 13.08
CA GLY A 411 0.01 4.23 13.84
C GLY A 411 -0.18 5.32 14.91
N GLU A 412 0.93 5.75 15.49
CA GLU A 412 0.99 6.74 16.59
C GLU A 412 1.23 8.17 16.06
N VAL A 413 0.76 9.17 16.77
CA VAL A 413 1.11 10.59 16.55
C VAL A 413 1.74 11.13 17.84
N LYS A 414 3.01 11.54 17.78
CA LYS A 414 3.69 12.24 18.87
C LYS A 414 3.14 13.67 18.95
N ASP A 415 2.91 14.16 20.16
CA ASP A 415 2.57 15.55 20.42
C ASP A 415 3.72 16.23 21.19
N GLU A 416 4.69 16.74 20.44
CA GLU A 416 5.91 17.36 21.00
C GLU A 416 5.71 18.87 21.28
N ARG A 417 4.46 19.38 21.21
CA ARG A 417 4.15 20.80 21.48
C ARG A 417 4.51 21.26 22.91
N PRO A 418 4.38 20.44 23.99
CA PRO A 418 4.82 20.83 25.34
C PRO A 418 6.32 21.16 25.41
N GLU A 419 7.13 20.50 24.59
CA GLU A 419 8.58 20.69 24.47
C GLU A 419 8.97 21.79 23.45
N GLY A 420 7.99 22.43 22.81
CA GLY A 420 8.19 23.42 21.75
C GLY A 420 8.37 22.83 20.34
N GLY A 421 8.14 21.53 20.17
CA GLY A 421 8.06 20.82 18.90
C GLY A 421 6.67 20.90 18.26
N TYR A 422 6.26 19.85 17.54
CA TYR A 422 5.03 19.83 16.75
C TYR A 422 4.35 18.45 16.72
N LEU A 423 3.04 18.45 16.48
CA LEU A 423 2.23 17.24 16.35
C LEU A 423 2.60 16.47 15.07
N SER A 424 3.18 15.27 15.19
CA SER A 424 3.79 14.54 14.08
C SER A 424 3.55 13.02 14.12
N TRP A 425 3.45 12.38 12.95
CA TRP A 425 3.28 10.91 12.89
C TRP A 425 4.59 10.19 13.20
N ASN A 426 4.52 9.20 14.09
CA ASN A 426 5.69 8.46 14.54
C ASN A 426 6.08 7.36 13.54
N ASP A 427 7.11 7.59 12.71
CA ASP A 427 7.66 6.55 11.83
C ASP A 427 8.37 5.40 12.59
N GLU A 428 8.65 5.56 13.88
CA GLU A 428 9.40 4.58 14.71
C GLU A 428 8.49 3.54 15.37
N LYS A 429 7.19 3.84 15.54
CA LYS A 429 6.21 2.94 16.15
C LYS A 429 5.43 2.18 15.08
N GLY A 430 5.49 0.85 15.17
CA GLY A 430 4.74 -0.07 14.32
C GLY A 430 3.21 0.02 14.50
N TYR A 431 2.50 -0.64 13.60
CA TYR A 431 1.04 -0.71 13.59
C TYR A 431 0.47 -1.69 14.62
N LEU A 432 1.27 -2.59 15.18
CA LEU A 432 0.82 -3.59 16.13
C LEU A 432 0.86 -3.08 17.58
N LEU A 433 -0.14 -3.46 18.37
CA LEU A 433 -0.22 -3.24 19.83
C LEU A 433 0.18 -4.51 20.58
N ASP A 434 0.92 -4.36 21.69
CA ASP A 434 0.91 -5.39 22.74
C ASP A 434 -0.39 -5.32 23.57
N GLU A 435 -0.67 -6.34 24.37
CA GLU A 435 -1.94 -6.44 25.10
C GLU A 435 -2.14 -5.34 26.16
N ASN A 436 -1.06 -4.84 26.78
CA ASN A 436 -1.15 -3.75 27.75
C ASN A 436 -1.46 -2.42 27.06
N GLU A 437 -0.84 -2.16 25.91
CA GLU A 437 -1.18 -1.02 25.06
C GLU A 437 -2.64 -1.12 24.58
N ARG A 438 -3.09 -2.31 24.21
CA ARG A 438 -4.46 -2.58 23.74
C ARG A 438 -5.51 -2.32 24.83
N GLU A 439 -5.27 -2.82 26.04
CA GLU A 439 -6.14 -2.57 27.20
C GLU A 439 -6.16 -1.08 27.59
N ALA A 440 -5.01 -0.40 27.62
CA ALA A 440 -4.92 1.03 27.91
C ALA A 440 -5.71 1.88 26.90
N MET A 441 -5.76 1.47 25.63
CA MET A 441 -6.49 2.14 24.56
C MET A 441 -7.99 1.84 24.50
N LYS A 442 -8.57 1.09 25.47
CA LYS A 442 -10.04 0.89 25.59
C LYS A 442 -10.83 2.17 25.79
N ILE A 443 -10.24 3.15 26.47
CA ILE A 443 -10.81 4.49 26.64
C ILE A 443 -10.45 5.29 25.39
N VAL A 444 -11.45 5.64 24.57
CA VAL A 444 -11.22 6.40 23.34
C VAL A 444 -10.86 7.85 23.69
N THR A 445 -9.71 8.29 23.21
CA THR A 445 -9.22 9.66 23.36
C THR A 445 -8.92 10.26 21.98
N SER A 446 -8.90 11.59 21.91
CA SER A 446 -8.56 12.34 20.70
C SER A 446 -7.62 13.48 21.07
N THR A 447 -6.49 13.59 20.37
CA THR A 447 -5.58 14.72 20.52
C THR A 447 -6.17 15.95 19.83
N ASP A 448 -6.27 17.08 20.53
CA ASP A 448 -6.68 18.35 19.93
C ASP A 448 -5.57 18.84 18.99
N ALA A 449 -5.88 19.05 17.72
CA ALA A 449 -4.89 19.29 16.66
C ALA A 449 -4.62 20.79 16.36
N LEU A 450 -5.09 21.70 17.22
CA LEU A 450 -5.03 23.16 17.03
C LEU A 450 -4.11 23.91 18.02
#